data_AF-A0A416ETD5-F1
#
_entry.id   AF-A0A416ETD5-F1
#
_cell.length_a   1.000
_cell.length_b   1.000
_cell.length_c   1.000
_cell.angle_alpha   90.00
_cell.angle_beta   90.00
_cell.angle_gamma   90.00
#
_symmetry.space_group_name_H-M   'P 1'
#
loop_
_entity.id
_entity.type
_entity.pdbx_description
1 polymer ?
#
loop_
_entity_poly.entity_id
_entity_poly.type
_entity_poly.pdbx_seq_one_letter_code
_entity_poly.pdbx_strand_id
1 'polypeptide(L)' 'MAKVSKDMIIGDLIRIDSGIIPILMGAGMHCIGCPSAQGESLEEACAVHGIDADDLESKLNEYLEAKAQ' A
#
# COMPACT_ATOMS: atom_id res chain seq x y z
N MET A 1 -8.77 -13.92 5.44
CA MET A 1 -8.35 -12.51 5.49
C MET A 1 -7.70 -12.18 4.17
N ALA A 2 -7.90 -10.97 3.63
CA ALA A 2 -7.18 -10.55 2.45
C ALA A 2 -5.74 -10.25 2.86
N LYS A 3 -4.77 -10.98 2.31
CA LYS A 3 -3.34 -10.70 2.49
C LYS A 3 -2.86 -9.95 1.26
N VAL A 4 -2.13 -8.86 1.48
CA VAL A 4 -1.50 -8.07 0.42
C VAL A 4 0.00 -8.33 0.37
N SER A 5 0.60 -8.05 -0.78
CA SER A 5 2.03 -8.25 -1.03
C SER A 5 2.61 -7.04 -1.73
N LYS A 6 3.89 -6.72 -1.51
CA LYS A 6 4.56 -5.56 -2.11
C LYS A 6 4.69 -5.60 -3.64
N ASP A 7 4.59 -6.79 -4.23
CA ASP A 7 4.50 -7.02 -5.67
C ASP A 7 3.13 -6.68 -6.28
N MET A 8 2.11 -6.43 -5.46
CA MET A 8 0.80 -6.02 -5.95
C MET A 8 0.78 -4.57 -6.42
N ILE A 9 -0.07 -4.31 -7.40
CA ILE A 9 -0.32 -2.97 -7.94
C ILE A 9 -1.07 -2.12 -6.90
N ILE A 10 -0.58 -0.89 -6.68
CA ILE A 10 -1.16 0.06 -5.73
C ILE A 10 -2.67 0.27 -5.96
N GLY A 11 -3.08 0.41 -7.22
CA GLY A 11 -4.49 0.56 -7.56
C GLY A 11 -5.34 -0.63 -7.12
N ASP A 12 -4.80 -1.85 -7.18
CA ASP A 12 -5.49 -3.06 -6.72
C ASP A 12 -5.50 -3.17 -5.20
N LEU A 13 -4.41 -2.77 -4.52
CA LEU A 13 -4.37 -2.65 -3.06
C LEU A 13 -5.50 -1.74 -2.54
N ILE A 14 -5.65 -0.55 -3.15
CA ILE A 14 -6.69 0.43 -2.77
C ILE A 14 -8.10 -0.13 -3.04
N ARG A 15 -8.28 -0.93 -4.09
CA ARG A 15 -9.55 -1.59 -4.41
C ARG A 15 -9.91 -2.70 -3.42
N ILE A 16 -8.90 -3.40 -2.88
CA ILE A 16 -9.10 -4.38 -1.81
C ILE A 16 -9.66 -3.68 -0.58
N ASP A 17 -9.04 -2.58 -0.14
CA ASP A 17 -9.52 -1.80 0.99
C ASP A 17 -9.06 -0.35 0.90
N SER A 18 -9.99 0.58 0.69
CA SER A 18 -9.65 2.01 0.64
C SER A 18 -9.19 2.59 1.97
N GLY A 19 -9.37 1.87 3.09
CA GLY A 19 -8.87 2.30 4.40
C GLY A 19 -7.35 2.17 4.56
N ILE A 20 -6.64 1.56 3.61
CA ILE A 20 -5.17 1.57 3.59
C ILE A 20 -4.58 2.91 3.13
N ILE A 21 -5.35 3.75 2.43
CA ILE A 21 -4.90 5.05 1.91
C ILE A 21 -4.22 5.91 2.99
N PRO A 22 -4.80 6.12 4.19
CA PRO A 22 -4.12 6.89 5.25
C PRO A 22 -2.79 6.27 5.71
N ILE A 23 -2.65 4.94 5.65
CA ILE A 23 -1.39 4.25 6.00
C ILE A 23 -0.33 4.54 4.93
N LEU A 24 -0.69 4.42 3.66
CA LEU A 24 0.18 4.74 2.52
C LEU A 24 0.63 6.22 2.56
N MET A 25 -0.31 7.14 2.79
CA MET A 25 0.01 8.57 2.91
C MET A 25 0.91 8.86 4.11
N GLY A 26 0.65 8.23 5.26
CA GLY A 26 1.49 8.34 6.46
C GLY A 26 2.91 7.81 6.26
N ALA A 27 3.10 6.84 5.37
CA ALA A 27 4.41 6.32 4.98
C ALA A 27 5.16 7.21 3.97
N GLY A 28 4.51 8.26 3.43
CA GLY A 28 5.12 9.19 2.47
C GLY A 28 4.51 9.15 1.07
N MET A 29 3.58 8.23 0.78
CA MET A 29 2.94 8.06 -0.53
C MET A 29 1.83 9.08 -0.79
N HIS A 30 2.14 10.38 -0.76
CA HIS A 30 1.16 11.45 -0.97
C HIS A 30 0.59 11.46 -2.40
N CYS A 31 1.32 10.88 -3.36
CA CYS A 31 0.96 10.85 -4.77
C CYS A 31 0.07 9.65 -5.16
N ILE A 32 -0.39 8.84 -4.19
CA ILE A 32 -1.15 7.61 -4.43
C ILE A 32 -2.50 7.81 -5.15
N GLY A 33 -3.01 9.05 -5.18
CA GLY A 33 -4.21 9.43 -5.93
C GLY A 33 -3.97 9.76 -7.41
N CYS A 34 -2.71 9.87 -7.85
CA CYS A 34 -2.37 10.12 -9.24
C CYS A 34 -2.48 8.81 -10.06
N PRO A 35 -3.06 8.84 -11.28
CA PRO A 35 -3.18 7.64 -12.12
C PRO A 35 -1.87 6.90 -12.38
N SER A 36 -0.76 7.63 -12.48
CA SER A 36 0.58 7.04 -12.67
C SER A 36 1.01 6.19 -11.47
N ALA A 37 0.86 6.71 -10.24
CA ALA A 37 1.25 6.01 -9.02
C ALA A 37 0.40 4.76 -8.76
N GLN A 38 -0.84 4.73 -9.26
CA GLN A 38 -1.72 3.56 -9.12
C GLN A 38 -1.38 2.42 -10.09
N GLY A 39 -0.57 2.68 -11.11
CA GLY A 39 -0.10 1.67 -12.07
C GLY A 39 1.20 0.97 -11.66
N GLU A 40 1.84 1.42 -10.59
CA GLU A 40 3.09 0.87 -10.06
C GLU A 40 2.82 -0.18 -8.97
N SER A 41 3.75 -1.11 -8.77
CA SER A 41 3.73 -1.97 -7.60
C SER A 41 4.06 -1.17 -6.34
N LEU A 42 3.68 -1.68 -5.17
CA LEU A 42 4.05 -1.06 -3.90
C LEU A 42 5.57 -0.97 -3.75
N GLU A 43 6.31 -2.02 -4.15
CA GLU A 43 7.77 -2.07 -4.10
C GLU A 43 8.44 -1.01 -4.99
N GLU A 44 8.00 -0.85 -6.24
CA GLU A 44 8.57 0.15 -7.17
C GLU A 44 8.34 1.57 -6.65
N ALA A 45 7.13 1.87 -6.17
CA ALA A 45 6.83 3.16 -5.56
C ALA A 45 7.69 3.38 -4.30
N CYS A 46 7.86 2.35 -3.47
CA CYS A 46 8.72 2.43 -2.28
C CYS A 46 10.18 2.73 -2.64
N ALA A 47 10.71 2.09 -3.69
CA ALA A 47 12.07 2.31 -4.16
C ALA A 47 12.31 3.76 -4.63
N VAL A 48 11.36 4.37 -5.34
CA VAL A 48 11.45 5.77 -5.80
C VAL A 48 11.42 6.76 -4.63
N HIS A 49 10.66 6.44 -3.59
CA HIS A 49 10.44 7.31 -2.44
C HIS A 49 11.36 7.01 -1.24
N GLY A 50 12.24 6.01 -1.34
CA GLY A 50 13.14 5.61 -0.25
C GLY A 50 12.41 5.03 0.96
N ILE A 51 11.27 4.38 0.74
CA ILE A 51 10.44 3.74 1.75
C ILE A 51 10.79 2.25 1.80
N ASP A 52 10.76 1.65 2.98
CA ASP A 52 10.91 0.21 3.15
C ASP A 52 9.59 -0.50 2.79
N ALA A 53 9.60 -1.25 1.69
CA ALA A 53 8.42 -1.94 1.18
C ALA A 53 7.96 -3.08 2.10
N ASP A 54 8.87 -3.75 2.80
CA ASP A 54 8.55 -4.85 3.72
C ASP A 54 7.86 -4.31 4.99
N ASP A 55 8.35 -3.20 5.55
CA ASP A 55 7.70 -2.51 6.67
C ASP A 55 6.29 -2.01 6.28
N LEU A 56 6.15 -1.44 5.09
CA LEU A 56 4.84 -0.97 4.61
C LEU A 56 3.89 -2.15 4.37
N GLU A 57 4.33 -3.22 3.73
CA GLU A 57 3.54 -4.44 3.55
C GLU A 57 3.06 -5.01 4.89
N SER A 58 3.93 -5.08 5.90
CA SER A 58 3.57 -5.54 7.25
C SER A 58 2.44 -4.68 7.81
N LYS A 59 2.59 -3.36 7.80
CA LYS A 59 1.59 -2.43 8.34
C LYS A 59 0.24 -2.54 7.64
N LEU A 60 0.25 -2.74 6.33
CA LEU A 60 -0.98 -2.94 5.55
C LEU A 60 -1.68 -4.24 5.96
N ASN A 61 -0.93 -5.33 6.08
CA ASN A 61 -1.49 -6.61 6.49
C ASN A 61 -2.00 -6.57 7.94
N GLU A 62 -1.26 -5.97 8.87
CA GLU A 62 -1.68 -5.79 10.26
C GLU A 62 -3.02 -5.04 10.37
N TYR A 63 -3.21 -3.98 9.57
CA TYR A 63 -4.49 -3.28 9.49
C TYR A 63 -5.61 -4.16 8.93
N LEU A 64 -5.37 -4.89 7.85
CA LEU A 64 -6.36 -5.76 7.23
C LEU A 64 -6.77 -6.92 8.14
N GLU A 65 -5.81 -7.47 8.89
CA GLU A 65 -6.05 -8.51 9.89
C GLU A 65 -6.87 -7.97 11.07
N ALA A 66 -6.51 -6.80 11.62
CA ALA A 66 -7.23 -6.16 12.72
C ALA A 66 -8.66 -5.77 12.35
N LYS A 67 -8.90 -5.39 11.09
CA LYS A 67 -10.24 -5.08 10.57
C LYS A 67 -11.13 -6.31 10.38
N ALA A 68 -10.53 -7.49 10.15
CA ALA A 68 -11.25 -8.74 9.90
C ALA A 68 -11.68 -9.47 11.19
N GLN A 69 -11.27 -8.98 12.37
CA GLN A 69 -11.69 -9.46 13.69
C GLN A 69 -12.97 -8.79 14.16
#